data_AF-A0AAV3QPK9-F1
#
_entry.id   AF-A0AAV3QPK9-F1
#
_cell.length_a   1.000
_cell.length_b   1.000
_cell.length_c   1.000
_cell.angle_alpha   90.00
_cell.angle_beta   90.00
_cell.angle_gamma   90.00
#
_symmetry.space_group_name_H-M   'P 1'
#
loop_
_entity.id
_entity.type
_entity.pdbx_description
1 polymer ?
#
loop_
_entity_poly.entity_id
_entity_poly.type
_entity_poly.pdbx_seq_one_letter_code
_entity_poly.pdbx_strand_id
1 'polypeptide(L)'
;MPLFMSDDEFARCSHDAMAVAESADAFIRRLYTELDTLKAKDLDKIDGNVSDKDVIKRLKLAVKKQRDKLEHEKTFSRSSQATSGYLAKENDVLRNEVRALSKQLQETKQGADHTVCVAKIQALVEIHEKTREVLKAERAKRKTITKSYDNVAEQRLKLLDELEKHKQAVKAATDEIEKLKNDQGNQLQGASAVELPPGTRLEDLAHSYLEAVEKFDLAAQPTRDEHGGLREAYSSAIYNFQVNSRTGPSCSPSDAINSGLGRRRRVLAVTMEEKENQTGILNLVSRLR
;
A
#
# COMPACT_ATOMS: atom_id res chain seq x y z
N MET A 1 10.95 -78.90 -105.90
CA MET A 1 9.62 -78.29 -105.99
C MET A 1 9.71 -76.81 -105.63
N PRO A 2 9.06 -75.91 -106.40
CA PRO A 2 8.87 -74.53 -105.97
C PRO A 2 8.00 -74.48 -104.70
N LEU A 3 8.44 -73.70 -103.69
CA LEU A 3 7.75 -73.55 -102.40
C LEU A 3 6.43 -72.76 -102.48
N PHE A 4 6.16 -72.14 -103.62
CA PHE A 4 5.10 -71.16 -103.83
C PHE A 4 3.88 -71.69 -104.61
N MET A 5 3.89 -72.97 -104.96
CA MET A 5 2.77 -73.67 -105.59
C MET A 5 2.85 -75.16 -105.25
N SER A 6 1.70 -75.82 -105.24
CA SER A 6 1.63 -77.26 -104.97
C SER A 6 2.18 -78.07 -106.15
N ASP A 7 2.54 -79.34 -105.89
CA ASP A 7 3.12 -80.20 -106.92
C ASP A 7 2.18 -80.40 -108.11
N ASP A 8 0.86 -80.45 -107.86
CA ASP A 8 -0.18 -80.57 -108.88
C ASP A 8 -0.30 -79.32 -109.76
N GLU A 9 -0.13 -78.13 -109.18
CA GLU A 9 -0.16 -76.86 -109.91
C GLU A 9 1.09 -76.72 -110.78
N PHE A 10 2.27 -77.03 -110.22
CA PHE A 10 3.53 -76.99 -110.96
C PHE A 10 3.55 -77.95 -112.13
N ALA A 11 3.02 -79.18 -111.97
CA ALA A 11 2.95 -80.14 -113.07
C ALA A 11 2.12 -79.61 -114.26
N ARG A 12 1.01 -78.90 -113.97
CA ARG A 12 0.09 -78.34 -114.98
C ARG A 12 0.67 -77.12 -115.71
N CYS A 13 1.49 -76.32 -115.05
CA CYS A 13 2.09 -75.11 -115.64
C CYS A 13 3.60 -75.22 -115.91
N SER A 14 4.19 -76.41 -115.77
CA SER A 14 5.65 -76.64 -115.92
C SER A 14 6.22 -76.22 -117.28
N HIS A 15 5.38 -76.15 -118.31
CA HIS A 15 5.76 -75.71 -119.66
C HIS A 15 5.53 -74.21 -119.92
N ASP A 16 4.87 -73.51 -119.00
CA ASP A 16 4.56 -72.07 -119.10
C ASP A 16 5.34 -71.30 -118.03
N ALA A 17 6.51 -70.81 -118.42
CA ALA A 17 7.38 -70.03 -117.56
C ALA A 17 6.70 -68.74 -117.05
N MET A 18 5.75 -68.16 -117.81
CA MET A 18 5.07 -66.93 -117.38
C MET A 18 4.07 -67.22 -116.26
N ALA A 19 3.29 -68.29 -116.35
CA ALA A 19 2.36 -68.70 -115.30
C ALA A 19 3.09 -69.06 -113.99
N VAL A 20 4.27 -69.68 -114.11
CA VAL A 20 5.12 -69.98 -112.94
C VAL A 20 5.68 -68.70 -112.31
N ALA A 21 6.13 -67.74 -113.13
CA ALA A 21 6.61 -66.44 -112.67
C ALA A 21 5.51 -65.61 -112.00
N GLU A 22 4.29 -65.57 -112.58
CA GLU A 22 3.16 -64.85 -112.02
C GLU A 22 2.73 -65.42 -110.65
N SER A 23 2.74 -66.75 -110.51
CA SER A 23 2.49 -67.41 -109.22
C SER A 23 3.57 -67.07 -108.18
N ALA A 24 4.85 -67.03 -108.59
CA ALA A 24 5.94 -66.60 -107.71
C ALA A 24 5.77 -65.14 -107.28
N ASP A 25 5.42 -64.23 -108.20
CA ASP A 25 5.19 -62.82 -107.91
C ASP A 25 3.96 -62.59 -107.01
N ALA A 26 2.90 -63.39 -107.17
CA ALA A 26 1.74 -63.37 -106.29
C ALA A 26 2.12 -63.81 -104.87
N PHE A 27 2.92 -64.86 -104.73
CA PHE A 27 3.43 -65.34 -103.45
C PHE A 27 4.35 -64.31 -102.78
N ILE A 28 5.27 -63.71 -103.52
CA ILE A 28 6.17 -62.66 -103.04
C ILE A 28 5.36 -61.44 -102.56
N ARG A 29 4.37 -60.97 -103.35
CA ARG A 29 3.48 -59.87 -102.95
C ARG A 29 2.72 -60.18 -101.66
N ARG A 30 2.19 -61.41 -101.53
CA ARG A 30 1.50 -61.86 -100.32
C ARG A 30 2.42 -61.82 -99.10
N LEU A 31 3.65 -62.33 -99.21
CA LEU A 31 4.64 -62.26 -98.14
C LEU A 31 4.96 -60.82 -97.74
N TYR A 32 5.15 -59.91 -98.71
CA TYR A 32 5.38 -58.50 -98.40
C TYR A 32 4.20 -57.87 -97.67
N THR A 33 2.95 -58.15 -98.10
CA THR A 33 1.77 -57.63 -97.39
C THR A 33 1.66 -58.18 -95.97
N GLU A 34 1.98 -59.46 -95.75
CA GLU A 34 1.97 -60.06 -94.42
C GLU A 34 3.03 -59.42 -93.52
N LEU A 35 4.24 -59.20 -94.06
CA LEU A 35 5.35 -58.53 -93.38
C LEU A 35 4.98 -57.08 -92.99
N ASP A 36 4.31 -56.35 -93.87
CA ASP A 36 3.83 -55.00 -93.60
C ASP A 36 2.73 -54.97 -92.52
N THR A 37 1.79 -55.93 -92.54
CA THR A 37 0.77 -56.01 -91.49
C THR A 37 1.34 -56.39 -90.12
N LEU A 38 2.38 -57.24 -90.09
CA LEU A 38 3.08 -57.59 -88.85
C LEU A 38 3.87 -56.39 -88.31
N LYS A 39 4.58 -55.66 -89.16
CA LYS A 39 5.27 -54.41 -88.79
C LYS A 39 4.31 -53.37 -88.22
N ALA A 40 3.13 -53.19 -88.84
CA ALA A 40 2.12 -52.26 -88.35
C ALA A 40 1.62 -52.65 -86.94
N LYS A 41 1.32 -53.93 -86.70
CA LYS A 41 0.88 -54.44 -85.39
C LYS A 41 1.93 -54.28 -84.30
N ASP A 42 3.21 -54.42 -84.63
CA ASP A 42 4.29 -54.24 -83.65
C ASP A 42 4.54 -52.76 -83.32
N LEU A 43 4.34 -51.86 -84.28
CA LEU A 43 4.34 -50.41 -84.03
C LEU A 43 3.21 -49.99 -83.08
N ASP A 44 1.98 -50.48 -83.29
CA ASP A 44 0.84 -50.19 -82.40
C ASP A 44 1.07 -50.67 -80.95
N LYS A 45 1.73 -51.82 -80.77
CA LYS A 45 2.12 -52.32 -79.43
C LYS A 45 3.17 -51.43 -78.76
N ILE A 46 4.11 -50.88 -79.53
CA ILE A 46 5.12 -49.96 -79.01
C ILE A 46 4.44 -48.66 -78.54
N ASP A 47 3.47 -48.14 -79.29
CA ASP A 47 2.70 -46.96 -78.89
C ASP A 47 1.79 -47.22 -77.68
N GLY A 48 1.20 -48.42 -77.56
CA GLY A 48 0.50 -48.86 -76.35
C GLY A 48 1.39 -48.81 -75.09
N ASN A 49 2.65 -49.22 -75.21
CA ASN A 49 3.63 -49.15 -74.12
C ASN A 49 4.02 -47.69 -73.74
N VAL A 50 3.83 -46.72 -74.63
CA VAL A 50 4.03 -45.29 -74.32
C VAL A 50 2.95 -44.81 -73.34
N SER A 51 1.70 -45.23 -73.53
CA SER A 51 0.59 -44.94 -72.61
C SER A 51 0.84 -45.53 -71.21
N ASP A 52 1.33 -46.77 -71.12
CA ASP A 52 1.66 -47.41 -69.84
C ASP A 52 2.78 -46.68 -69.10
N LYS A 53 3.80 -46.17 -69.82
CA LYS A 53 4.86 -45.34 -69.22
C LYS A 53 4.29 -44.08 -68.57
N ASP A 54 3.28 -43.44 -69.15
CA ASP A 54 2.67 -42.23 -68.60
C ASP A 54 1.73 -42.51 -67.42
N VAL A 55 1.05 -43.66 -67.42
CA VAL A 55 0.32 -44.16 -66.25
C VAL A 55 1.28 -44.44 -65.09
N ILE A 56 2.41 -45.11 -65.37
CA ILE A 56 3.46 -45.39 -64.38
C ILE A 56 4.05 -44.09 -63.80
N LYS A 57 4.32 -43.08 -64.64
CA LYS A 57 4.81 -41.77 -64.16
C LYS A 57 3.79 -41.09 -63.23
N ARG A 58 2.50 -41.07 -63.60
CA ARG A 58 1.43 -40.49 -62.78
C ARG A 58 1.29 -41.20 -61.44
N LEU A 59 1.32 -42.54 -61.44
CA LEU A 59 1.29 -43.35 -60.21
C LEU A 59 2.51 -43.08 -59.32
N LYS A 60 3.72 -43.03 -59.87
CA LYS A 60 4.94 -42.68 -59.11
C LYS A 60 4.82 -41.30 -58.45
N LEU A 61 4.30 -40.32 -59.17
CA LEU A 61 4.11 -38.97 -58.64
C LEU A 61 3.06 -38.94 -57.52
N ALA A 62 1.96 -39.66 -57.69
CA ALA A 62 0.90 -39.79 -56.69
C ALA A 62 1.40 -40.48 -55.41
N VAL A 63 2.14 -41.58 -55.55
CA VAL A 63 2.77 -42.28 -54.42
C VAL A 63 3.77 -41.39 -53.70
N LYS A 64 4.61 -40.63 -54.44
CA LYS A 64 5.53 -39.66 -53.85
C LYS A 64 4.77 -38.58 -53.05
N LYS A 65 3.71 -38.00 -53.63
CA LYS A 65 2.87 -37.02 -52.95
C LYS A 65 2.21 -37.58 -51.68
N GLN A 66 1.75 -38.83 -51.70
CA GLN A 66 1.18 -39.50 -50.52
C GLN A 66 2.25 -39.75 -49.45
N ARG A 67 3.45 -40.18 -49.85
CA ARG A 67 4.58 -40.34 -48.94
C ARG A 67 4.95 -39.03 -48.26
N ASP A 68 5.07 -37.94 -49.01
CA ASP A 68 5.45 -36.62 -48.47
C ASP A 68 4.39 -36.10 -47.48
N LYS A 69 3.10 -36.31 -47.78
CA LYS A 69 2.01 -36.00 -46.84
C LYS A 69 2.10 -36.81 -45.56
N LEU A 70 2.34 -38.12 -45.67
CA LEU A 70 2.44 -39.01 -44.52
C LEU A 70 3.67 -38.69 -43.66
N GLU A 71 4.81 -38.33 -44.27
CA GLU A 71 5.97 -37.84 -43.53
C GLU A 71 5.65 -36.53 -42.79
N HIS A 72 4.97 -35.58 -43.45
CA HIS A 72 4.60 -34.33 -42.81
C HIS A 72 3.69 -34.55 -41.60
N GLU A 73 2.66 -35.40 -41.74
CA GLU A 73 1.76 -35.76 -40.64
C GLU A 73 2.49 -36.46 -39.47
N LYS A 74 3.44 -37.34 -39.76
CA LYS A 74 4.29 -37.98 -38.74
C LYS A 74 5.17 -36.96 -38.00
N THR A 75 5.76 -36.02 -38.73
CA THR A 75 6.58 -34.95 -38.10
C THR A 75 5.73 -34.03 -37.24
N PHE A 76 4.53 -33.66 -37.71
CA PHE A 76 3.57 -32.86 -36.96
C PHE A 76 3.11 -33.57 -35.69
N SER A 77 2.75 -34.86 -35.78
CA SER A 77 2.34 -35.66 -34.63
C SER A 77 3.45 -35.79 -33.58
N ARG A 78 4.71 -36.01 -34.00
CA ARG A 78 5.86 -36.02 -33.08
C ARG A 78 6.06 -34.68 -32.38
N SER A 79 5.96 -33.57 -33.10
CA SER A 79 6.06 -32.23 -32.53
C SER A 79 4.95 -31.99 -31.51
N SER A 80 3.71 -32.32 -31.86
CA SER A 80 2.54 -32.19 -30.97
C SER A 80 2.66 -33.07 -29.71
N GLN A 81 3.21 -34.28 -29.84
CA GLN A 81 3.45 -35.16 -28.70
C GLN A 81 4.53 -34.61 -27.77
N ALA A 82 5.59 -34.02 -28.34
CA ALA A 82 6.63 -33.36 -27.56
C ALA A 82 6.07 -32.18 -26.76
N THR A 83 5.30 -31.28 -27.40
CA THR A 83 4.68 -30.13 -26.72
C THR A 83 3.70 -30.58 -25.64
N SER A 84 2.89 -31.61 -25.89
CA SER A 84 2.01 -32.19 -24.87
C SER A 84 2.78 -32.74 -23.67
N GLY A 85 3.93 -33.38 -23.90
CA GLY A 85 4.79 -33.88 -22.82
C GLY A 85 5.41 -32.75 -21.99
N TYR A 86 5.78 -31.63 -22.62
CA TYR A 86 6.27 -30.45 -21.91
C TYR A 86 5.17 -29.82 -21.04
N LEU A 87 3.97 -29.62 -21.59
CA LEU A 87 2.83 -29.07 -20.85
C LEU A 87 2.42 -29.96 -19.68
N ALA A 88 2.50 -31.30 -19.81
CA ALA A 88 2.21 -32.21 -18.71
C ALA A 88 3.18 -32.02 -17.54
N LYS A 89 4.49 -31.91 -17.83
CA LYS A 89 5.52 -31.65 -16.81
C LYS A 89 5.33 -30.30 -16.12
N GLU A 90 5.03 -29.26 -16.89
CA GLU A 90 4.75 -27.92 -16.35
C GLU A 90 3.52 -27.93 -15.44
N ASN A 91 2.45 -28.61 -15.84
CA ASN A 91 1.26 -28.80 -15.00
C ASN A 91 1.57 -29.54 -13.69
N ASP A 92 2.42 -30.58 -13.72
CA ASP A 92 2.83 -31.29 -12.51
C ASP A 92 3.65 -30.40 -11.58
N VAL A 93 4.55 -29.56 -12.12
CA VAL A 93 5.29 -28.55 -11.35
C VAL A 93 4.33 -27.55 -10.70
N LEU A 94 3.40 -26.98 -11.47
CA LEU A 94 2.41 -26.03 -10.96
C LEU A 94 1.51 -26.66 -9.89
N ARG A 95 1.08 -27.91 -10.07
CA ARG A 95 0.30 -28.65 -9.06
C ARG A 95 1.07 -28.82 -7.76
N ASN A 96 2.36 -29.12 -7.85
CA ASN A 96 3.23 -29.27 -6.69
C ASN A 96 3.45 -27.92 -5.99
N GLU A 97 3.64 -26.83 -6.73
CA GLU A 97 3.77 -25.49 -6.19
C GLU A 97 2.49 -25.02 -5.48
N VAL A 98 1.32 -25.20 -6.11
CA VAL A 98 0.01 -24.90 -5.49
C VAL A 98 -0.18 -25.70 -4.19
N ARG A 99 0.24 -26.97 -4.16
CA ARG A 99 0.19 -27.79 -2.95
C ARG A 99 1.13 -27.23 -1.87
N ALA A 100 2.35 -26.86 -2.23
CA ALA A 100 3.34 -26.29 -1.31
C ALA A 100 2.89 -24.94 -0.73
N LEU A 101 2.39 -24.04 -1.58
CA LEU A 101 1.85 -22.74 -1.16
C LEU A 101 0.62 -22.89 -0.28
N SER A 102 -0.28 -23.82 -0.60
CA SER A 102 -1.45 -24.13 0.24
C SER A 102 -1.03 -24.62 1.63
N LYS A 103 0.02 -25.46 1.69
CA LYS A 103 0.59 -25.94 2.94
C LYS A 103 1.22 -24.79 3.74
N GLN A 104 2.01 -23.92 3.12
CA GLN A 104 2.55 -22.73 3.77
C GLN A 104 1.46 -21.78 4.28
N LEU A 105 0.37 -21.60 3.52
CA LEU A 105 -0.77 -20.80 3.94
C LEU A 105 -1.50 -21.42 5.13
N GLN A 106 -1.61 -22.74 5.18
CA GLN A 106 -2.20 -23.44 6.32
C GLN A 106 -1.27 -23.38 7.54
N GLU A 107 0.03 -23.55 7.36
CA GLU A 107 1.04 -23.42 8.42
C GLU A 107 1.15 -22.00 8.96
N THR A 108 0.96 -20.95 8.15
CA THR A 108 0.89 -19.55 8.65
C THR A 108 -0.43 -19.23 9.34
N LYS A 109 -1.53 -19.91 9.00
CA LYS A 109 -2.79 -19.82 9.76
C LYS A 109 -2.71 -20.53 11.10
N GLN A 110 -1.94 -21.61 11.20
CA GLN A 110 -1.81 -22.43 12.41
C GLN A 110 -0.56 -22.10 13.25
N GLY A 111 0.46 -21.51 12.63
CA GLY A 111 1.74 -21.16 13.22
C GLY A 111 1.70 -19.75 13.80
N ALA A 112 1.60 -19.70 15.12
CA ALA A 112 1.79 -18.54 16.00
C ALA A 112 0.79 -17.37 15.83
N ASP A 113 0.08 -17.10 16.92
CA ASP A 113 -0.45 -15.79 17.27
C ASP A 113 -1.73 -15.30 16.59
N HIS A 114 -2.61 -16.12 16.03
CA HIS A 114 -3.97 -15.61 15.73
C HIS A 114 -4.71 -15.25 17.03
N THR A 115 -4.67 -16.12 18.05
CA THR A 115 -5.27 -15.86 19.37
C THR A 115 -4.55 -14.75 20.13
N VAL A 116 -3.22 -14.71 20.07
CA VAL A 116 -2.41 -13.65 20.72
C VAL A 116 -2.60 -12.31 20.02
N CYS A 117 -2.65 -12.26 18.68
CA CYS A 117 -2.97 -11.04 17.95
C CYS A 117 -4.41 -10.59 18.23
N VAL A 118 -5.39 -11.50 18.27
CA VAL A 118 -6.78 -11.16 18.61
C VAL A 118 -6.87 -10.60 20.04
N ALA A 119 -6.21 -11.23 21.02
CA ALA A 119 -6.18 -10.73 22.40
C ALA A 119 -5.48 -9.37 22.52
N LYS A 120 -4.36 -9.17 21.80
CA LYS A 120 -3.63 -7.90 21.79
C LYS A 120 -4.45 -6.79 21.12
N ILE A 121 -5.14 -7.09 20.03
CA ILE A 121 -6.05 -6.15 19.36
C ILE A 121 -7.20 -5.78 20.30
N GLN A 122 -7.80 -6.75 20.98
CA GLN A 122 -8.92 -6.50 21.90
C GLN A 122 -8.49 -5.63 23.10
N ALA A 123 -7.33 -5.89 23.68
CA ALA A 123 -6.77 -5.06 24.76
C ALA A 123 -6.48 -3.62 24.29
N LEU A 124 -5.96 -3.44 23.07
CA LEU A 124 -5.73 -2.12 22.50
C LEU A 124 -7.03 -1.36 22.25
N VAL A 125 -8.08 -2.04 21.79
CA VAL A 125 -9.42 -1.44 21.61
C VAL A 125 -9.96 -0.96 22.96
N GLU A 126 -9.88 -1.77 24.01
CA GLU A 126 -10.36 -1.39 25.34
C GLU A 126 -9.59 -0.18 25.92
N ILE A 127 -8.27 -0.12 25.73
CA ILE A 127 -7.46 1.05 26.13
C ILE A 127 -7.86 2.29 25.32
N HIS A 128 -8.09 2.15 24.01
CA HIS A 128 -8.52 3.26 23.16
C HIS A 128 -9.91 3.80 23.54
N GLU A 129 -10.84 2.94 23.95
CA GLU A 129 -12.14 3.38 24.43
C GLU A 129 -12.03 4.14 25.75
N LYS A 130 -11.29 3.61 26.73
CA LYS A 130 -11.04 4.28 28.02
C LYS A 130 -10.38 5.66 27.83
N THR A 131 -9.37 5.75 26.97
CA THR A 131 -8.70 7.03 26.68
C THR A 131 -9.63 8.03 25.99
N ARG A 132 -10.53 7.57 25.10
CA ARG A 132 -11.54 8.42 24.46
C ARG A 132 -12.55 8.97 25.46
N GLU A 133 -12.99 8.17 26.43
CA GLU A 133 -13.90 8.61 27.48
C GLU A 133 -13.27 9.64 28.41
N VAL A 134 -12.04 9.40 28.87
CA VAL A 134 -11.28 10.36 29.67
C VAL A 134 -11.14 11.69 28.93
N LEU A 135 -10.79 11.65 27.65
CA LEU A 135 -10.63 12.85 26.83
C LEU A 135 -11.96 13.61 26.63
N LYS A 136 -13.10 12.91 26.53
CA LYS A 136 -14.43 13.56 26.50
C LYS A 136 -14.75 14.24 27.83
N ALA A 137 -14.51 13.57 28.96
CA ALA A 137 -14.74 14.13 30.29
C ALA A 137 -13.84 15.34 30.56
N GLU A 138 -12.58 15.27 30.15
CA GLU A 138 -11.60 16.34 30.27
C GLU A 138 -11.97 17.57 29.42
N ARG A 139 -12.43 17.36 28.18
CA ARG A 139 -13.01 18.43 27.35
C ARG A 139 -14.24 19.08 27.98
N ALA A 140 -15.12 18.32 28.63
CA ALA A 140 -16.27 18.88 29.32
C ALA A 140 -15.85 19.79 30.49
N LYS A 141 -14.85 19.36 31.29
CA LYS A 141 -14.28 20.18 32.37
C LYS A 141 -13.64 21.46 31.84
N ARG A 142 -12.84 21.38 30.76
CA ARG A 142 -12.24 22.56 30.11
C ARG A 142 -13.30 23.58 29.70
N LYS A 143 -14.43 23.15 29.13
CA LYS A 143 -15.54 24.04 28.77
C LYS A 143 -16.12 24.78 29.99
N THR A 144 -16.29 24.10 31.12
CA THR A 144 -16.76 24.74 32.36
C THR A 144 -15.75 25.77 32.88
N ILE A 145 -14.46 25.43 32.86
CA ILE A 145 -13.39 26.35 33.25
C ILE A 145 -13.39 27.59 32.36
N THR A 146 -13.46 27.43 31.04
CA THR A 146 -13.53 28.56 30.09
C THR A 146 -14.71 29.48 30.41
N LYS A 147 -15.92 28.94 30.61
CA LYS A 147 -17.09 29.76 30.99
C LYS A 147 -16.88 30.53 32.29
N SER A 148 -16.23 29.90 33.29
CA SER A 148 -15.93 30.58 34.55
C SER A 148 -14.90 31.70 34.37
N TYR A 149 -13.90 31.50 33.50
CA TYR A 149 -12.90 32.50 33.16
C TYR A 149 -13.53 33.70 32.43
N ASP A 150 -14.41 33.44 31.46
CA ASP A 150 -15.16 34.48 30.76
C ASP A 150 -16.00 35.31 31.73
N ASN A 151 -16.71 34.66 32.67
CA ASN A 151 -17.48 35.34 33.70
C ASN A 151 -16.59 36.21 34.63
N VAL A 152 -15.43 35.72 35.04
CA VAL A 152 -14.47 36.52 35.85
C VAL A 152 -13.93 37.70 35.05
N ALA A 153 -13.65 37.52 33.76
CA ALA A 153 -13.21 38.60 32.88
C ALA A 153 -14.31 39.68 32.74
N GLU A 154 -15.57 39.28 32.59
CA GLU A 154 -16.71 40.21 32.58
C GLU A 154 -16.87 40.96 33.91
N GLN A 155 -16.76 40.27 35.05
CA GLN A 155 -16.82 40.90 36.36
C GLN A 155 -15.67 41.89 36.57
N ARG A 156 -14.45 41.54 36.15
CA ARG A 156 -13.29 42.43 36.19
C ARG A 156 -13.52 43.69 35.36
N LEU A 157 -14.15 43.58 34.19
CA LEU A 157 -14.47 44.73 33.36
C LEU A 157 -15.47 45.67 34.05
N LYS A 158 -16.51 45.11 34.71
CA LYS A 158 -17.49 45.90 35.48
C LYS A 158 -16.83 46.66 36.63
N LEU A 159 -15.97 45.98 37.40
CA LEU A 159 -15.25 46.61 38.51
C LEU A 159 -14.30 47.72 38.03
N LEU A 160 -13.67 47.57 36.87
CA LEU A 160 -12.83 48.62 36.28
C LEU A 160 -13.65 49.86 35.90
N ASP A 161 -14.85 49.67 35.33
CA ASP A 161 -15.75 50.78 35.01
C ASP A 161 -16.25 51.50 36.28
N GLU A 162 -16.64 50.76 37.31
CA GLU A 162 -17.01 51.32 38.61
C GLU A 162 -15.86 52.08 39.28
N LEU A 163 -14.64 51.53 39.23
CA LEU A 163 -13.45 52.18 39.78
C LEU A 163 -13.16 53.51 39.08
N GLU A 164 -13.27 53.58 37.75
CA GLU A 164 -13.07 54.83 37.02
C GLU A 164 -14.16 55.87 37.36
N LYS A 165 -15.41 55.45 37.57
CA LYS A 165 -16.48 56.34 38.08
C LYS A 165 -16.15 56.88 39.48
N HIS A 166 -15.72 56.02 40.40
CA HIS A 166 -15.31 56.46 41.75
C HIS A 166 -14.13 57.42 41.71
N LYS A 167 -13.13 57.15 40.86
CA LYS A 167 -11.99 58.04 40.65
C LYS A 167 -12.41 59.40 40.11
N GLN A 168 -13.38 59.46 39.20
CA GLN A 168 -13.94 60.73 38.71
C GLN A 168 -14.71 61.46 39.81
N ALA A 169 -15.52 60.76 40.59
CA ALA A 169 -16.26 61.34 41.72
C ALA A 169 -15.32 61.90 42.81
N VAL A 170 -14.24 61.19 43.12
CA VAL A 170 -13.20 61.68 44.05
C VAL A 170 -12.52 62.93 43.53
N LYS A 171 -12.19 62.99 42.23
CA LYS A 171 -11.64 64.22 41.61
C LYS A 171 -12.62 65.38 41.74
N ALA A 172 -13.89 65.17 41.40
CA ALA A 172 -14.92 66.20 41.52
C ALA A 172 -15.09 66.69 42.98
N ALA A 173 -15.13 65.79 43.95
CA ALA A 173 -15.21 66.14 45.37
C ALA A 173 -13.95 66.89 45.85
N THR A 174 -12.77 66.51 45.35
CA THR A 174 -11.50 67.20 45.64
C THR A 174 -11.52 68.62 45.08
N ASP A 175 -11.96 68.80 43.84
CA ASP A 175 -12.10 70.11 43.21
C ASP A 175 -13.11 71.00 43.96
N GLU A 176 -14.20 70.43 44.49
CA GLU A 176 -15.16 71.14 45.35
C GLU A 176 -14.55 71.56 46.69
N ILE A 177 -13.76 70.68 47.34
CA ILE A 177 -13.04 71.03 48.58
C ILE A 177 -12.03 72.15 48.32
N GLU A 178 -11.29 72.11 47.21
CA GLU A 178 -10.35 73.19 46.86
C GLU A 178 -11.06 74.51 46.61
N LYS A 179 -12.23 74.51 45.94
CA LYS A 179 -13.08 75.70 45.80
C LYS A 179 -13.50 76.25 47.16
N LEU A 180 -14.06 75.41 48.02
CA LEU A 180 -14.49 75.81 49.37
C LEU A 180 -13.32 76.33 50.21
N LYS A 181 -12.13 75.72 50.10
CA LYS A 181 -10.93 76.19 50.81
C LYS A 181 -10.51 77.59 50.33
N ASN A 182 -10.59 77.87 49.04
CA ASN A 182 -10.28 79.20 48.49
C ASN A 182 -11.33 80.24 48.92
N ASP A 183 -12.61 79.86 48.99
CA ASP A 183 -13.69 80.71 49.49
C ASP A 183 -13.59 80.97 51.00
N GLN A 184 -13.19 79.95 51.79
CA GLN A 184 -13.00 80.02 53.24
C GLN A 184 -11.71 80.77 53.62
N GLY A 185 -10.66 80.69 52.79
CA GLY A 185 -9.47 81.54 52.89
C GLY A 185 -9.79 83.03 52.74
N ASN A 186 -10.86 83.37 51.99
CA ASN A 186 -11.38 84.73 51.90
C ASN A 186 -12.32 85.10 53.07
N GLN A 187 -12.83 84.12 53.84
CA GLN A 187 -13.80 84.32 54.93
C GLN A 187 -13.15 84.34 56.34
N LEU A 188 -11.99 83.70 56.53
CA LEU A 188 -11.31 83.55 57.83
C LEU A 188 -10.43 84.74 58.27
N GLN A 189 -10.48 85.88 57.59
CA GLN A 189 -9.81 87.10 58.06
C GLN A 189 -10.62 87.89 59.11
N GLY A 190 -11.75 87.37 59.58
CA GLY A 190 -12.56 88.03 60.61
C GLY A 190 -13.47 87.13 61.43
N ALA A 191 -12.94 86.20 62.24
CA ALA A 191 -13.69 85.65 63.38
C ALA A 191 -12.78 84.94 64.39
N SER A 192 -12.39 85.71 65.40
CA SER A 192 -12.15 85.37 66.81
C SER A 192 -11.92 83.91 67.22
N ALA A 193 -10.76 83.72 67.84
CA ALA A 193 -10.38 82.60 68.69
C ALA A 193 -11.45 82.26 69.74
N VAL A 194 -11.84 80.99 69.77
CA VAL A 194 -12.33 80.29 70.97
C VAL A 194 -11.49 79.01 71.07
N GLU A 195 -10.47 79.09 71.91
CA GLU A 195 -9.64 77.98 72.37
C GLU A 195 -10.52 76.86 72.93
N LEU A 196 -10.54 75.72 72.23
CA LEU A 196 -10.72 74.40 72.83
C LEU A 196 -9.52 73.56 72.36
N PRO A 197 -8.75 72.94 73.27
CA PRO A 197 -7.48 72.29 72.91
C PRO A 197 -7.74 71.14 71.90
N PRO A 198 -7.06 71.13 70.73
CA PRO A 198 -7.30 70.14 69.66
C PRO A 198 -6.78 68.73 69.95
N GLY A 199 -6.18 68.46 71.12
CA GLY A 199 -5.58 67.16 71.44
C GLY A 199 -6.58 66.10 71.85
N THR A 200 -7.51 66.44 72.74
CA THR A 200 -8.28 65.41 73.48
C THR A 200 -9.28 64.65 72.62
N ARG A 201 -9.95 65.30 71.66
CA ARG A 201 -10.93 64.59 70.80
C ARG A 201 -10.28 63.59 69.83
N LEU A 202 -9.10 63.90 69.31
CA LEU A 202 -8.40 63.01 68.40
C LEU A 202 -7.74 61.87 69.18
N GLU A 203 -7.19 62.16 70.35
CA GLU A 203 -6.61 61.17 71.26
C GLU A 203 -7.69 60.21 71.79
N ASP A 204 -8.86 60.73 72.19
CA ASP A 204 -10.00 59.92 72.62
C ASP A 204 -10.54 59.03 71.48
N LEU A 205 -10.64 59.57 70.26
CA LEU A 205 -11.08 58.80 69.09
C LEU A 205 -10.04 57.74 68.68
N ALA A 206 -8.76 58.07 68.74
CA ALA A 206 -7.67 57.14 68.47
C ALA A 206 -7.64 56.01 69.51
N HIS A 207 -7.87 56.33 70.78
CA HIS A 207 -7.97 55.34 71.86
C HIS A 207 -9.16 54.41 71.64
N SER A 208 -10.32 54.96 71.28
CA SER A 208 -11.53 54.17 71.00
C SER A 208 -11.38 53.27 69.76
N TYR A 209 -10.66 53.74 68.73
CA TYR A 209 -10.36 52.94 67.54
C TYR A 209 -9.38 51.80 67.85
N LEU A 210 -8.32 52.06 68.61
CA LEU A 210 -7.36 51.03 69.03
C LEU A 210 -8.02 49.95 69.90
N GLU A 211 -8.87 50.35 70.83
CA GLU A 211 -9.63 49.42 71.68
C GLU A 211 -10.60 48.56 70.85
N ALA A 212 -11.23 49.14 69.83
CA ALA A 212 -12.11 48.39 68.91
C ALA A 212 -11.33 47.36 68.09
N VAL A 213 -10.15 47.73 67.56
CA VAL A 213 -9.28 46.81 66.80
C VAL A 213 -8.81 45.64 67.67
N GLU A 214 -8.39 45.91 68.91
CA GLU A 214 -7.95 44.87 69.85
C GLU A 214 -9.08 43.88 70.20
N LYS A 215 -10.32 44.40 70.37
CA LYS A 215 -11.52 43.56 70.56
C LYS A 215 -11.85 42.71 69.33
N PHE A 216 -11.65 43.23 68.11
CA PHE A 216 -11.84 42.44 66.88
C PHE A 216 -10.78 41.35 66.72
N ASP A 217 -9.52 41.63 67.05
CA ASP A 217 -8.45 40.62 67.03
C ASP A 217 -8.73 39.49 68.05
N LEU A 218 -9.18 39.83 69.26
CA LEU A 218 -9.59 38.82 70.25
C LEU A 218 -10.81 38.00 69.79
N ALA A 219 -11.77 38.61 69.09
CA ALA A 219 -12.92 37.90 68.54
C ALA A 219 -12.57 37.05 67.30
N ALA A 220 -11.53 37.43 66.56
CA ALA A 220 -11.02 36.69 65.40
C ALA A 220 -10.06 35.56 65.80
N GLN A 221 -9.54 35.56 67.02
CA GLN A 221 -8.83 34.41 67.55
C GLN A 221 -9.80 33.22 67.67
N PRO A 222 -9.50 32.08 67.03
CA PRO A 222 -10.35 30.91 67.14
C PRO A 222 -10.46 30.52 68.61
N THR A 223 -11.67 30.54 69.17
CA THR A 223 -11.93 29.99 70.50
C THR A 223 -11.49 28.53 70.46
N ARG A 224 -10.39 28.24 71.16
CA ARG A 224 -9.87 26.90 71.31
C ARG A 224 -10.76 26.17 72.29
N ASP A 225 -11.95 25.77 71.83
CA ASP A 225 -12.82 24.90 72.61
C ASP A 225 -12.11 23.55 72.76
N GLU A 226 -12.03 23.08 74.00
CA GLU A 226 -11.31 21.86 74.39
C GLU A 226 -11.90 20.56 73.81
N HIS A 227 -12.75 20.60 72.79
CA HIS A 227 -13.34 19.40 72.16
C HIS A 227 -12.98 19.36 70.67
N GLY A 228 -12.07 18.43 70.34
CA GLY A 228 -11.29 18.37 69.10
C GLY A 228 -12.05 18.50 67.78
N GLY A 229 -11.47 19.29 66.88
CA GLY A 229 -11.83 19.37 65.46
C GLY A 229 -10.79 20.16 64.68
N LEU A 230 -9.77 19.47 64.14
CA LEU A 230 -8.77 20.05 63.24
C LEU A 230 -9.44 20.58 61.96
N ARG A 231 -9.46 21.90 61.80
CA ARG A 231 -9.66 22.54 60.50
C ARG A 231 -8.59 23.61 60.28
N GLU A 232 -7.37 23.15 60.03
CA GLU A 232 -6.21 23.99 59.75
C GLU A 232 -5.51 23.46 58.50
N ALA A 233 -5.86 24.02 57.34
CA ALA A 233 -5.17 23.72 56.09
C ALA A 233 -5.37 24.83 55.04
N TYR A 234 -5.08 26.10 55.40
CA TYR A 234 -4.79 27.15 54.42
C TYR A 234 -3.87 28.21 55.03
N SER A 235 -2.60 27.85 55.32
CA SER A 235 -1.52 28.84 55.35
C SER A 235 -0.13 28.20 55.37
N SER A 236 0.23 27.40 54.36
CA SER A 236 1.64 27.13 54.06
C SER A 236 1.81 26.55 52.65
N ALA A 237 1.81 27.43 51.65
CA ALA A 237 2.23 27.09 50.29
C ALA A 237 2.67 28.34 49.51
N ILE A 238 3.47 29.22 50.11
CA ILE A 238 4.22 30.24 49.36
C ILE A 238 5.64 30.25 49.92
N TYR A 239 6.52 29.54 49.23
CA TYR A 239 7.96 29.77 48.99
C TYR A 239 8.65 28.42 48.82
N ASN A 240 8.84 28.02 47.56
CA ASN A 240 9.96 27.21 47.09
C ASN A 240 9.95 27.21 45.55
N PHE A 241 10.43 28.31 44.96
CA PHE A 241 10.76 28.36 43.53
C PHE A 241 12.27 28.15 43.41
N GLN A 242 12.69 26.89 43.23
CA GLN A 242 14.08 26.53 42.95
C GLN A 242 14.17 26.19 41.46
N VAL A 243 14.88 27.04 40.73
CA VAL A 243 15.15 26.95 39.30
C VAL A 243 16.10 25.78 39.06
N ASN A 244 15.59 24.70 38.46
CA ASN A 244 16.41 23.66 37.85
C ASN A 244 16.32 23.80 36.33
N SER A 245 17.36 24.40 35.76
CA SER A 245 17.63 24.46 34.33
C SER A 245 18.05 23.07 33.85
N ARG A 246 17.23 22.39 33.03
CA ARG A 246 17.68 21.29 32.18
C ARG A 246 17.35 21.59 30.73
N THR A 247 18.44 21.62 29.97
CA THR A 247 18.58 21.79 28.53
C THR A 247 17.78 20.73 27.75
N GLY A 248 16.96 21.18 26.82
CA GLY A 248 16.42 20.34 25.75
C GLY A 248 17.38 20.31 24.55
N PRO A 249 17.39 19.23 23.74
CA PRO A 249 18.14 19.20 22.50
C PRO A 249 17.38 19.94 21.38
N SER A 250 18.12 20.79 20.66
CA SER A 250 17.66 21.53 19.49
C SER A 250 17.61 20.64 18.24
N CYS A 251 16.48 20.61 17.55
CA CYS A 251 16.42 20.21 16.16
C CYS A 251 16.82 21.40 15.28
N SER A 252 17.76 21.19 14.36
CA SER A 252 18.01 22.07 13.22
C SER A 252 17.83 21.28 11.92
N PRO A 253 17.27 21.91 10.87
CA PRO A 253 17.16 21.31 9.54
C PRO A 253 18.33 21.75 8.65
N SER A 254 18.78 20.88 7.75
CA SER A 254 19.58 21.30 6.59
C SER A 254 19.40 20.30 5.44
N ASP A 255 18.86 20.83 4.35
CA ASP A 255 18.88 20.26 3.01
C ASP A 255 20.28 20.36 2.40
N ALA A 256 20.67 19.38 1.57
CA ALA A 256 21.38 19.60 0.29
C ALA A 256 21.68 18.28 -0.46
N ILE A 257 20.89 18.06 -1.50
CA ILE A 257 21.22 17.63 -2.88
C ILE A 257 22.71 17.30 -3.15
N ASN A 258 23.01 16.06 -3.60
CA ASN A 258 23.66 15.87 -4.90
C ASN A 258 23.54 14.45 -5.50
N SER A 259 23.42 14.45 -6.82
CA SER A 259 23.16 13.38 -7.79
C SER A 259 24.34 12.44 -8.11
N GLY A 260 24.06 11.24 -8.64
CA GLY A 260 25.03 10.54 -9.50
C GLY A 260 24.86 9.03 -9.75
N LEU A 261 24.01 8.68 -10.73
CA LEU A 261 24.12 7.58 -11.72
C LEU A 261 24.86 6.25 -11.38
N GLY A 262 24.15 5.12 -11.59
CA GLY A 262 24.71 3.99 -12.35
C GLY A 262 24.65 2.57 -11.78
N ARG A 263 23.62 1.80 -12.20
CA ARG A 263 23.55 0.34 -12.47
C ARG A 263 24.50 -0.64 -11.72
N ARG A 264 23.94 -1.66 -11.05
CA ARG A 264 23.83 -3.09 -11.49
C ARG A 264 23.39 -4.02 -10.34
N ARG A 265 22.71 -5.09 -10.74
CA ARG A 265 22.22 -6.24 -9.96
C ARG A 265 23.30 -6.95 -9.12
N ARG A 266 22.98 -7.36 -7.89
CA ARG A 266 23.10 -8.72 -7.30
C ARG A 266 22.76 -8.67 -5.79
N VAL A 267 21.79 -9.45 -5.32
CA VAL A 267 21.93 -10.78 -4.66
C VAL A 267 22.58 -10.70 -3.28
N LEU A 268 21.77 -11.03 -2.27
CA LEU A 268 22.05 -11.64 -0.95
C LEU A 268 23.35 -11.25 -0.22
N ALA A 269 23.21 -10.48 0.86
CA ALA A 269 24.05 -10.60 2.05
C ALA A 269 23.28 -10.09 3.28
N VAL A 270 22.75 -11.02 4.06
CA VAL A 270 22.28 -10.78 5.43
C VAL A 270 23.54 -10.62 6.29
N THR A 271 23.75 -9.43 6.85
CA THR A 271 24.89 -9.17 7.75
C THR A 271 24.60 -9.74 9.13
N MET A 272 25.59 -10.42 9.70
CA MET A 272 25.56 -11.11 10.99
C MET A 272 25.45 -10.20 12.22
N GLU A 273 25.17 -8.91 12.05
CA GLU A 273 25.19 -7.92 13.14
C GLU A 273 23.93 -7.96 14.01
N GLU A 274 22.84 -8.53 13.50
CA GLU A 274 21.58 -8.64 14.25
C GLU A 274 21.54 -9.81 15.25
N LYS A 275 22.52 -10.73 15.20
CA LYS A 275 22.58 -11.89 16.11
C LYS A 275 23.27 -11.61 17.45
N GLU A 276 24.05 -10.54 17.60
CA GLU A 276 24.65 -10.19 18.90
C GLU A 276 23.72 -9.34 19.79
N ASN A 277 22.80 -8.57 19.21
CA ASN A 277 21.85 -7.78 20.00
C ASN A 277 20.74 -8.62 20.66
N GLN A 278 20.46 -9.83 20.18
CA GLN A 278 19.48 -10.72 20.81
C GLN A 278 20.03 -11.50 22.01
N THR A 279 21.32 -11.83 22.04
CA THR A 279 21.95 -12.48 23.21
C THR A 279 22.18 -11.53 24.38
N GLY A 280 22.38 -10.24 24.13
CA GLY A 280 22.46 -9.22 25.18
C GLY A 280 21.15 -9.03 25.96
N ILE A 281 20.00 -9.08 25.28
CA ILE A 281 18.68 -8.88 25.90
C ILE A 281 18.26 -10.10 26.73
N LEU A 282 18.59 -11.32 26.28
CA LEU A 282 18.24 -12.54 27.02
C LEU A 282 18.99 -12.66 28.36
N ASN A 283 20.24 -12.19 28.45
CA ASN A 283 21.00 -12.19 29.71
C ASN A 283 20.49 -11.16 30.74
N LEU A 284 19.82 -10.09 30.31
CA LEU A 284 19.24 -9.11 31.23
C LEU A 284 17.95 -9.63 31.89
N VAL A 285 17.17 -10.43 31.16
CA VAL A 285 15.91 -11.03 31.65
C VAL A 285 16.16 -12.16 32.66
N SER A 286 17.25 -12.90 32.53
CA SER A 286 17.62 -13.96 33.48
C SER A 286 18.19 -13.47 34.81
N ARG A 287 18.60 -12.20 34.93
CA ARG A 287 19.07 -11.59 36.20
C ARG A 287 17.98 -10.90 37.02
N LEU A 288 16.76 -10.86 36.52
CA LEU A 288 15.59 -10.21 37.15
C LEU A 288 14.54 -11.20 37.66
N ARG A 289 14.88 -12.49 37.76
CA ARG A 289 14.16 -13.53 38.52
C ARG A 289 15.07 -14.08 39.61
#